data_AF-A0A2D8P645-F1
#
_entry.id   AF-A0A2D8P645-F1
#
_cell.length_a   1.000
_cell.length_b   1.000
_cell.length_c   1.000
_cell.angle_alpha   90.00
_cell.angle_beta   90.00
_cell.angle_gamma   90.00
#
_symmetry.space_group_name_H-M   'P 1'
#
loop_
_entity.id
_entity.type
_entity.pdbx_description
1 polymer ?
#
loop_
_entity_poly.entity_id
_entity_poly.type
_entity_poly.pdbx_seq_one_letter_code
_entity_poly.pdbx_strand_id
1 'polypeptide(L)'
;MPPATQTAQAIEADPVAAYAAHHTPESADGLRRKVPEHMQAGMVRYILLGIIPGSFLSAVLEGDLFNAVRRADDANRAALHDYAIFLFNYAPGGCFGSEDRLRAWSHDGGLIGILEGRAA
;
A
#
# COMPACT_ATOMS: atom_id res chain seq x y z
N MET A 1 2.87 -17.53 17.08
CA MET A 1 2.14 -16.30 16.69
C MET A 1 1.53 -16.54 15.33
N PRO A 2 0.29 -16.09 15.04
CA PRO A 2 -0.28 -16.27 13.72
C PRO A 2 0.54 -15.50 12.67
N PRO A 3 0.64 -16.01 11.43
CA PRO A 3 1.55 -15.47 10.40
C PRO A 3 1.35 -13.97 10.12
N ALA A 4 0.10 -13.49 10.15
CA ALA A 4 -0.22 -12.07 9.95
C ALA A 4 0.42 -11.12 11.00
N THR A 5 0.59 -11.56 12.25
CA THR A 5 1.21 -10.73 13.30
C THR A 5 2.71 -10.57 13.07
N GLN A 6 3.38 -11.60 12.55
CA GLN A 6 4.81 -11.53 12.25
C GLN A 6 5.08 -10.61 11.06
N THR A 7 4.26 -10.70 10.01
CA THR A 7 4.37 -9.77 8.87
C THR A 7 4.11 -8.33 9.28
N ALA A 8 3.09 -8.06 10.11
CA ALA A 8 2.83 -6.71 10.60
C ALA A 8 4.02 -6.13 11.38
N GLN A 9 4.68 -6.92 12.23
CA GLN A 9 5.89 -6.51 12.94
C GLN A 9 7.07 -6.26 12.00
N ALA A 10 7.25 -7.08 10.96
CA ALA A 10 8.29 -6.88 9.96
C ALA A 10 8.08 -5.57 9.17
N ILE A 11 6.83 -5.26 8.82
CA ILE A 11 6.47 -4.00 8.13
C ILE A 11 6.79 -2.78 9.00
N GLU A 12 6.53 -2.87 10.31
CA GLU A 12 6.87 -1.82 11.29
C GLU A 12 8.37 -1.59 11.41
N ALA A 13 9.16 -2.66 11.39
CA ALA A 13 10.61 -2.58 11.56
C ALA A 13 11.30 -2.06 10.31
N ASP A 14 10.88 -2.55 9.13
CA ASP A 14 11.40 -2.11 7.84
C ASP A 14 10.35 -2.38 6.74
N PRO A 15 9.52 -1.39 6.38
CA PRO A 15 8.46 -1.58 5.39
C PRO A 15 9.02 -1.89 4.01
N VAL A 16 10.22 -1.39 3.68
CA VAL A 16 10.85 -1.60 2.37
C VAL A 16 11.35 -3.04 2.25
N ALA A 17 12.04 -3.55 3.28
CA ALA A 17 12.48 -4.94 3.30
C ALA A 17 11.30 -5.92 3.35
N ALA A 18 10.25 -5.61 4.13
CA ALA A 18 9.03 -6.42 4.16
C ALA A 18 8.36 -6.46 2.78
N TYR A 19 8.32 -5.34 2.06
CA TYR A 19 7.77 -5.30 0.72
C TYR A 19 8.62 -6.09 -0.29
N ALA A 20 9.96 -5.97 -0.21
CA ALA A 20 10.87 -6.74 -1.05
C ALA A 20 10.75 -8.25 -0.85
N ALA A 21 10.42 -8.71 0.38
CA ALA A 21 10.27 -10.13 0.69
C ALA A 21 9.03 -10.79 0.05
N HIS A 22 7.99 -10.00 -0.24
CA HIS A 22 6.73 -10.49 -0.79
C HIS A 22 6.45 -9.99 -2.22
N HIS A 23 7.31 -9.14 -2.76
CA HIS A 23 7.22 -8.63 -4.12
C HIS A 23 8.61 -8.61 -4.77
N THR A 24 8.94 -7.61 -5.60
CA THR A 24 10.26 -7.51 -6.23
C THR A 24 11.15 -6.47 -5.54
N PRO A 25 12.49 -6.62 -5.58
CA PRO A 25 13.41 -5.59 -5.08
C PRO A 25 13.26 -4.24 -5.80
N GLU A 26 12.95 -4.24 -7.10
CA GLU A 26 12.70 -3.03 -7.87
C GLU A 26 11.44 -2.30 -7.37
N SER A 27 10.37 -3.03 -7.11
CA SER A 27 9.15 -2.46 -6.52
C SER A 27 9.41 -1.86 -5.13
N ALA A 28 10.30 -2.46 -4.35
CA ALA A 28 10.73 -1.94 -3.05
C ALA A 28 11.57 -0.66 -3.17
N ASP A 29 12.44 -0.54 -4.17
CA ASP A 29 13.13 0.73 -4.45
C ASP A 29 12.13 1.81 -4.88
N GLY A 30 11.14 1.44 -5.70
CA GLY A 30 10.02 2.31 -6.05
C GLY A 30 9.30 2.85 -4.81
N LEU A 31 8.93 1.98 -3.85
CA LEU A 31 8.33 2.38 -2.58
C LEU A 31 9.22 3.38 -1.83
N ARG A 32 10.50 3.04 -1.66
CA ARG A 32 11.46 3.86 -0.91
C ARG A 32 11.60 5.27 -1.49
N ARG A 33 11.58 5.40 -2.81
CA ARG A 33 11.86 6.66 -3.52
C ARG A 33 10.63 7.50 -3.76
N LYS A 34 9.45 6.91 -3.77
CA LYS A 34 8.20 7.56 -4.21
C LYS A 34 7.19 7.77 -3.09
N VAL A 35 7.26 6.98 -2.03
CA VAL A 35 6.38 7.11 -0.87
C VAL A 35 7.18 7.70 0.30
N PRO A 36 6.75 8.85 0.88
CA PRO A 36 7.35 9.41 2.08
C PRO A 36 7.50 8.36 3.20
N GLU A 37 8.63 8.38 3.90
CA GLU A 37 9.02 7.35 4.89
C GLU A 37 7.92 7.03 5.90
N HIS A 38 7.32 8.07 6.51
CA HIS A 38 6.24 7.95 7.48
C HIS A 38 4.95 7.31 6.92
N MET A 39 4.83 7.18 5.60
CA MET A 39 3.67 6.60 4.91
C MET A 39 3.93 5.19 4.38
N GLN A 40 5.19 4.74 4.32
CA GLN A 40 5.58 3.46 3.74
C GLN A 40 4.94 2.28 4.48
N ALA A 41 4.98 2.28 5.81
CA ALA A 41 4.34 1.22 6.60
C ALA A 41 2.82 1.17 6.38
N GLY A 42 2.15 2.32 6.24
CA GLY A 42 0.72 2.37 5.92
C GLY A 42 0.40 1.77 4.56
N MET A 43 1.17 2.15 3.54
CA MET A 43 1.06 1.61 2.18
C MET A 43 1.31 0.10 2.15
N VAL A 44 2.36 -0.39 2.81
CA VAL A 44 2.75 -1.81 2.77
C VAL A 44 1.77 -2.69 3.54
N ARG A 45 1.23 -2.24 4.68
CA ARG A 45 0.16 -2.98 5.38
C ARG A 45 -1.07 -3.16 4.49
N TYR A 46 -1.45 -2.13 3.74
CA TYR A 46 -2.54 -2.25 2.79
C TYR A 46 -2.19 -3.23 1.66
N ILE A 47 -1.04 -3.06 1.01
CA ILE A 47 -0.68 -3.90 -0.15
C ILE A 47 -0.51 -5.36 0.25
N LEU A 48 0.20 -5.65 1.34
CA LEU A 48 0.52 -7.03 1.73
C LEU A 48 -0.60 -7.72 2.52
N LEU A 49 -1.28 -6.99 3.40
CA LEU A 49 -2.22 -7.56 4.38
C LEU A 49 -3.68 -7.11 4.15
N GLY A 50 -3.94 -6.24 3.19
CA GLY A 50 -5.30 -5.73 2.93
C GLY A 50 -5.82 -4.79 4.02
N ILE A 51 -4.97 -4.29 4.93
CA ILE A 51 -5.42 -3.42 6.02
C ILE A 51 -5.74 -2.04 5.46
N ILE A 52 -7.01 -1.63 5.51
CA ILE A 52 -7.48 -0.32 5.02
C ILE A 52 -6.71 0.81 5.75
N PRO A 53 -6.05 1.71 5.01
CA PRO A 53 -5.27 2.77 5.63
C PRO A 53 -6.14 3.96 6.04
N GLY A 54 -5.49 4.98 6.61
CA GLY A 54 -6.15 6.24 6.93
C GLY A 54 -6.71 6.98 5.70
N SER A 55 -7.47 8.03 5.97
CA SER A 55 -8.30 8.66 4.93
C SER A 55 -7.54 9.31 3.76
N PHE A 56 -6.30 9.77 3.97
CA PHE A 56 -5.47 10.29 2.88
C PHE A 56 -5.04 9.17 1.92
N LEU A 57 -4.40 8.11 2.43
CA LEU A 57 -3.97 6.98 1.61
C LEU A 57 -5.15 6.27 0.96
N SER A 58 -6.29 6.16 1.64
CA SER A 58 -7.51 5.59 1.04
C SER A 58 -7.92 6.40 -0.20
N ALA A 59 -7.97 7.73 -0.12
CA ALA A 59 -8.28 8.58 -1.27
C ALA A 59 -7.27 8.43 -2.43
N VAL A 60 -5.98 8.30 -2.10
CA VAL A 60 -4.92 8.03 -3.11
C VAL A 60 -5.15 6.68 -3.80
N LEU A 61 -5.44 5.62 -3.03
CA LEU A 61 -5.66 4.27 -3.54
C LEU A 61 -6.97 4.15 -4.32
N GLU A 62 -8.00 4.90 -3.94
CA GLU A 62 -9.28 4.99 -4.65
C GLU A 62 -9.19 5.76 -5.97
N GLY A 63 -8.09 6.50 -6.20
CA GLY A 63 -7.96 7.39 -7.35
C GLY A 63 -8.74 8.71 -7.22
N ASP A 64 -9.20 9.05 -6.01
CA ASP A 64 -9.89 10.32 -5.73
C ASP A 64 -8.86 11.43 -5.46
N LEU A 65 -8.40 12.06 -6.54
CA LEU A 65 -7.42 13.14 -6.49
C LEU A 65 -7.90 14.31 -5.61
N PHE A 66 -9.18 14.66 -5.65
CA PHE A 66 -9.69 15.82 -4.92
C PHE A 66 -9.69 15.58 -3.41
N ASN A 67 -10.11 14.40 -2.96
CA ASN A 67 -10.00 14.04 -1.55
C ASN A 67 -8.56 13.81 -1.11
N ALA A 68 -7.70 13.26 -1.97
CA ALA A 68 -6.28 13.11 -1.67
C ALA A 68 -5.62 14.48 -1.43
N VAL A 69 -5.82 15.46 -2.33
CA VAL A 69 -5.32 16.84 -2.19
C VAL A 69 -5.86 17.51 -0.93
N ARG A 70 -7.16 17.35 -0.64
CA ARG A 70 -7.81 17.96 0.53
C ARG A 70 -7.26 17.43 1.86
N ARG A 71 -6.89 16.15 1.92
CA ARG A 71 -6.46 15.45 3.14
C ARG A 71 -4.94 15.42 3.34
N ALA A 72 -4.16 15.73 2.30
CA ALA A 72 -2.71 15.71 2.36
C ALA A 72 -2.14 16.82 3.27
N ASP A 73 -1.25 16.42 4.17
CA ASP A 73 -0.26 17.32 4.76
C ASP A 73 0.77 17.80 3.72
N ASP A 74 1.71 18.64 4.13
CA ASP A 74 2.66 19.29 3.23
C ASP A 74 3.58 18.29 2.51
N ALA A 75 4.08 17.28 3.22
CA ALA A 75 4.96 16.26 2.65
C ALA A 75 4.22 15.39 1.63
N ASN A 76 3.00 14.97 1.99
CA ASN A 76 2.14 14.16 1.14
C ASN A 76 1.65 14.91 -0.10
N ARG A 77 1.36 16.20 0.05
CA ARG A 77 0.94 17.08 -1.06
C ARG A 77 2.06 17.25 -2.08
N ALA A 78 3.30 17.45 -1.62
CA ALA A 78 4.46 17.53 -2.50
C ALA A 78 4.72 16.23 -3.27
N ALA A 79 4.39 15.07 -2.66
CA ALA A 79 4.62 13.75 -3.23
C ALA A 79 3.42 13.15 -3.98
N LEU A 80 2.29 13.85 -4.14
CA LEU A 80 1.07 13.29 -4.75
C LEU A 80 1.29 12.66 -6.13
N HIS A 81 2.13 13.29 -6.96
CA HIS A 81 2.50 12.73 -8.27
C HIS A 81 3.34 11.46 -8.13
N ASP A 82 4.25 11.42 -7.16
CA ASP A 82 5.09 10.24 -6.91
C ASP A 82 4.26 9.06 -6.40
N TYR A 83 3.20 9.28 -5.62
CA TYR A 83 2.24 8.23 -5.27
C TYR A 83 1.61 7.59 -6.50
N ALA A 84 1.19 8.38 -7.49
CA ALA A 84 0.61 7.85 -8.72
C ALA A 84 1.63 7.02 -9.52
N ILE A 85 2.88 7.50 -9.63
CA ILE A 85 3.99 6.75 -10.24
C ILE A 85 4.23 5.44 -9.48
N PHE A 86 4.21 5.48 -8.15
CA PHE A 86 4.42 4.31 -7.32
C PHE A 86 3.38 3.23 -7.63
N LEU A 87 2.11 3.60 -7.54
CA LEU A 87 1.00 2.68 -7.75
C LEU A 87 1.01 2.09 -9.16
N PHE A 88 1.26 2.91 -10.18
CA PHE A 88 1.20 2.46 -11.57
C PHE A 88 2.34 1.48 -11.94
N ASN A 89 3.56 1.70 -11.42
CA ASN A 89 4.72 0.94 -11.86
C ASN A 89 5.17 -0.16 -10.88
N TYR A 90 4.83 -0.04 -9.59
CA TYR A 90 5.47 -0.84 -8.53
C TYR A 90 4.48 -1.50 -7.56
N ALA A 91 3.18 -1.20 -7.66
CA ALA A 91 2.16 -1.86 -6.85
C ALA A 91 1.50 -3.02 -7.64
N PRO A 92 1.00 -4.07 -6.96
CA PRO A 92 0.26 -5.13 -7.61
C PRO A 92 -0.98 -4.61 -8.36
N GLY A 93 -1.20 -5.13 -9.57
CA GLY A 93 -2.40 -4.83 -10.34
C GLY A 93 -3.66 -5.27 -9.57
N GLY A 94 -4.59 -4.32 -9.35
CA GLY A 94 -5.85 -4.57 -8.65
C GLY A 94 -5.95 -3.96 -7.26
N CYS A 95 -4.85 -3.53 -6.64
CA CYS A 95 -4.90 -2.93 -5.30
C CYS A 95 -5.27 -1.43 -5.30
N PHE A 96 -5.57 -0.81 -6.44
CA PHE A 96 -5.89 0.62 -6.52
C PHE A 96 -6.74 0.95 -7.75
N GLY A 97 -7.33 2.15 -7.75
CA GLY A 97 -8.03 2.78 -8.86
C GLY A 97 -9.55 2.98 -8.66
N SER A 98 -10.13 2.42 -7.59
CA SER A 98 -11.51 2.68 -7.17
C SER A 98 -11.74 2.21 -5.74
N GLU A 99 -12.83 2.67 -5.12
CA GLU A 99 -13.30 2.17 -3.82
C GLU A 99 -13.59 0.67 -3.84
N ASP A 100 -14.21 0.16 -4.91
CA ASP A 100 -14.50 -1.28 -5.04
C ASP A 100 -13.21 -2.11 -5.05
N ARG A 101 -12.16 -1.64 -5.72
CA ARG A 101 -10.85 -2.31 -5.73
C ARG A 101 -10.17 -2.26 -4.37
N LEU A 102 -10.24 -1.11 -3.68
CA LEU A 102 -9.74 -0.98 -2.32
C LEU A 102 -10.39 -2.01 -1.38
N ARG A 103 -11.72 -2.13 -1.46
CA ARG A 103 -12.50 -3.05 -0.63
C ARG A 103 -12.25 -4.51 -0.99
N ALA A 104 -12.20 -4.84 -2.28
CA ALA A 104 -11.91 -6.20 -2.74
C ALA A 104 -10.51 -6.65 -2.30
N TRP A 105 -9.49 -5.81 -2.50
CA TRP A 105 -8.12 -6.10 -2.06
C TRP A 105 -8.03 -6.33 -0.54
N SER A 106 -8.77 -5.53 0.23
CA SER A 106 -8.85 -5.69 1.69
C SER A 106 -9.54 -6.98 2.10
N HIS A 107 -10.67 -7.30 1.45
CA HIS A 107 -11.41 -8.53 1.67
C HIS A 107 -10.55 -9.77 1.41
N ASP A 108 -9.76 -9.75 0.34
CA ASP A 108 -8.91 -10.88 -0.06
C ASP A 108 -7.62 -11.00 0.79
N GLY A 109 -7.43 -10.11 1.77
CA GLY A 109 -6.28 -10.12 2.69
C GLY A 109 -4.98 -9.59 2.07
N GLY A 110 -5.10 -8.76 1.04
CA GLY A 110 -3.97 -8.22 0.28
C GLY A 110 -3.16 -9.29 -0.46
N LEU A 111 -1.95 -8.93 -0.87
CA LEU A 111 -1.10 -9.81 -1.69
C LEU A 111 -0.87 -11.18 -1.03
N ILE A 112 -0.67 -11.20 0.29
CA ILE A 112 -0.40 -12.45 1.02
C ILE A 112 -1.66 -13.31 1.06
N GLY A 113 -2.83 -12.74 1.37
CA GLY A 113 -4.09 -13.50 1.38
C GLY A 113 -4.42 -14.09 0.01
N ILE A 114 -4.18 -13.34 -1.06
CA ILE A 114 -4.36 -13.80 -2.45
C ILE A 114 -3.41 -14.97 -2.77
N LEU A 115 -2.12 -14.85 -2.45
CA LEU A 115 -1.12 -15.90 -2.69
C LEU A 115 -1.37 -17.17 -1.87
N GLU A 116 -1.95 -17.03 -0.68
CA GLU A 116 -2.34 -18.14 0.20
C GLU A 116 -3.68 -18.79 -0.20
N GLY A 117 -4.34 -18.30 -1.26
CA GLY A 117 -5.61 -18.86 -1.73
C GLY A 117 -6.78 -18.57 -0.79
N ARG A 118 -6.73 -17.49 -0.01
CA ARG A 118 -7.85 -17.01 0.83
C ARG A 118 -8.87 -16.18 0.04
N ALA A 119 -8.78 -16.18 -1.28
CA ALA A 119 -9.84 -15.71 -2.16
C ALA A 119 -11.00 -16.71 -2.08
N ALA A 120 -12.05 -16.32 -1.35
CA ALA A 120 -13.30 -17.07 -1.25
C ALA A 120 -14.21 -16.79 -2.47
#